data_AF-A0A430Q1Y9-F1
#
_entry.id   AF-A0A430Q1Y9-F1
#
_cell.length_a   1.000
_cell.length_b   1.000
_cell.length_c   1.000
_cell.angle_alpha   90.00
_cell.angle_beta   90.00
_cell.angle_gamma   90.00
#
_symmetry.space_group_name_H-M   'P 1'
#
loop_
_entity.id
_entity.type
_entity.pdbx_description
1 polymer ?
#
loop_
_entity_poly.entity_id
_entity_poly.type
_entity_poly.pdbx_seq_one_letter_code
_entity_poly.pdbx_strand_id
1 'polypeptide(L)'
;MKTSFLPISIIVLGVGGGKFSEMEILDQDFGLLKVGQEQACRDNVQFVQMRRFLRLAADGSDSIRWSKVALAKEVLAELPSQVSCLNILVFYM
;
A
#
# COMPACT_ATOMS: atom_id res chain seq x y z
N MET A 1 -4.78 -14.55 -7.93
CA MET A 1 -4.91 -14.06 -9.33
C MET A 1 -6.34 -13.73 -9.73
N LYS A 2 -7.37 -14.43 -9.25
CA LYS A 2 -8.77 -14.12 -9.60
C LYS A 2 -9.19 -12.66 -9.35
N THR A 3 -8.61 -12.00 -8.35
CA THR A 3 -8.88 -10.59 -8.02
C THR A 3 -8.32 -9.60 -9.06
N SER A 4 -7.24 -9.93 -9.78
CA SER A 4 -6.67 -9.01 -10.80
C SER A 4 -7.59 -8.79 -12.00
N PHE A 5 -8.61 -9.64 -12.18
CA PHE A 5 -9.61 -9.49 -13.24
C PHE A 5 -10.81 -8.62 -12.81
N LEU A 6 -10.98 -8.35 -11.52
CA LEU A 6 -12.10 -7.57 -10.99
C LEU A 6 -11.74 -6.11 -10.90
N PRO A 7 -12.64 -5.15 -11.24
CA PRO A 7 -12.42 -3.71 -11.15
C PRO A 7 -12.37 -3.22 -9.69
N ILE A 8 -11.39 -3.72 -8.95
CA ILE A 8 -11.12 -3.45 -7.54
C ILE A 8 -9.64 -3.13 -7.35
N SER A 9 -9.38 -2.10 -6.57
CA SER A 9 -8.07 -1.74 -6.01
C SER A 9 -8.06 -2.13 -4.52
N ILE A 10 -6.96 -2.72 -4.06
CA ILE A 10 -6.79 -3.16 -2.68
C ILE A 10 -5.63 -2.36 -2.07
N ILE A 11 -5.87 -1.68 -0.96
CA ILE A 11 -4.84 -0.98 -0.19
C ILE A 11 -4.69 -1.69 1.16
N VAL A 12 -3.49 -2.17 1.45
CA VAL A 12 -3.15 -2.82 2.70
C VAL A 12 -2.33 -1.86 3.55
N LEU A 13 -2.86 -1.49 4.72
CA LEU A 13 -2.22 -0.60 5.67
C LEU A 13 -1.58 -1.40 6.81
N GLY A 14 -0.25 -1.41 6.86
CA GLY A 14 0.48 -2.01 7.97
C GLY A 14 0.56 -1.07 9.16
N VAL A 15 -0.08 -1.43 10.27
CA VAL A 15 -0.05 -0.70 11.55
C VAL A 15 0.90 -1.35 12.56
N GLY A 16 1.52 -0.54 13.41
CA GLY A 16 2.40 -1.03 14.48
C GLY A 16 3.82 -1.42 14.04
N GLY A 17 4.46 -2.30 14.83
CA GLY A 17 5.89 -2.61 14.78
C GLY A 17 6.27 -3.89 14.01
N GLY A 18 5.32 -4.52 13.32
CA GLY A 18 5.54 -5.79 12.61
C GLY A 18 6.63 -5.74 11.52
N LYS A 19 7.10 -6.92 11.11
CA LYS A 19 7.86 -7.10 9.88
C LYS A 19 6.86 -7.42 8.77
N PHE A 20 6.81 -6.59 7.73
CA PHE A 20 5.88 -6.75 6.59
C PHE A 20 6.61 -7.01 5.27
N SER A 21 7.78 -7.66 5.32
CA SER A 21 8.57 -7.98 4.13
C SER A 21 7.80 -8.82 3.10
N GLU A 22 6.82 -9.60 3.54
CA GLU A 22 5.94 -10.37 2.64
C GLU A 22 4.91 -9.49 1.94
N MET A 23 4.52 -8.37 2.54
CA MET A 23 3.57 -7.42 1.94
C MET A 23 4.24 -6.56 0.87
N GLU A 24 5.55 -6.29 1.00
CA GLU A 24 6.34 -5.64 -0.06
C GLU A 24 6.41 -6.49 -1.34
N ILE A 25 6.27 -7.81 -1.24
CA ILE A 25 6.17 -8.70 -2.40
C ILE A 25 4.79 -8.57 -3.06
N LEU A 26 3.75 -8.31 -2.28
CA LEU A 26 2.38 -8.17 -2.76
C LEU A 26 2.11 -6.81 -3.41
N ASP A 27 2.95 -5.80 -3.15
CA ASP A 27 2.85 -4.42 -3.64
C ASP A 27 3.02 -4.28 -5.17
N GLN A 28 3.48 -5.33 -5.87
CA GLN A 28 3.51 -5.44 -7.34
C GLN A 28 4.24 -4.33 -8.13
N ASP A 29 4.84 -3.34 -7.47
CA ASP A 29 5.62 -2.22 -8.02
C ASP A 29 6.73 -2.64 -9.01
N PHE A 30 7.38 -3.77 -8.72
CA PHE A 30 8.52 -4.27 -9.50
C PHE A 30 8.13 -5.34 -10.52
N GLY A 31 6.85 -5.68 -10.62
CA GLY A 31 6.33 -6.67 -11.55
C GLY A 31 5.06 -7.37 -11.07
N LEU A 32 4.31 -7.90 -12.04
CA LEU A 32 3.07 -8.62 -11.76
C LEU A 32 3.33 -9.90 -10.96
N LEU A 33 2.49 -10.16 -9.95
CA LEU A 33 2.58 -11.37 -9.14
C LEU A 33 2.46 -12.61 -10.03
N LYS A 34 3.42 -13.52 -9.92
CA LYS A 34 3.46 -14.79 -10.63
C LYS A 34 3.49 -15.93 -9.62
N VAL A 35 2.57 -16.89 -9.76
CA VAL A 35 2.49 -18.08 -8.91
C VAL A 35 2.40 -19.28 -9.83
N GLY A 36 3.50 -20.01 -9.95
CA GLY A 36 3.63 -21.10 -10.92
C GLY A 36 3.57 -20.59 -12.37
N GLN A 37 2.59 -21.07 -13.13
CA GLN A 37 2.36 -20.66 -14.52
C GLN A 37 1.39 -19.50 -14.68
N GLU A 38 0.63 -19.16 -13.63
CA GLU A 38 -0.32 -18.04 -13.68
C GLU A 38 0.41 -16.72 -13.35
N GLN A 39 0.01 -15.64 -14.00
CA GLN A 39 0.48 -14.26 -13.75
C GLN A 39 -0.72 -13.34 -13.57
N ALA A 40 -0.65 -12.41 -12.62
CA ALA A 40 -1.68 -11.40 -12.40
C ALA A 40 -1.88 -10.55 -13.66
N CYS A 41 -3.13 -10.20 -13.98
CA CYS A 41 -3.44 -9.45 -15.19
C CYS A 41 -3.16 -7.96 -15.09
N ARG A 42 -3.11 -7.44 -13.87
CA ARG A 42 -2.72 -6.08 -13.56
C ARG A 42 -2.24 -6.00 -12.13
N ASP A 43 -1.62 -4.87 -11.84
CA ASP A 43 -1.40 -4.43 -10.48
C ASP A 43 -2.71 -3.91 -9.87
N ASN A 44 -3.04 -4.40 -8.69
CA ASN A 44 -4.22 -4.00 -7.96
C ASN A 44 -4.08 -4.10 -6.44
N VAL A 45 -2.85 -4.25 -5.93
CA VAL A 45 -2.57 -4.36 -4.50
C VAL A 45 -1.47 -3.37 -4.17
N GLN A 46 -1.78 -2.41 -3.29
CA GLN A 46 -0.83 -1.44 -2.76
C GLN A 46 -0.60 -1.69 -1.27
N PHE A 47 0.66 -1.66 -0.82
CA PHE A 47 1.02 -1.80 0.58
C PHE A 47 1.64 -0.51 1.14
N VAL A 48 1.02 0.04 2.18
CA VAL A 48 1.54 1.23 2.88
C VAL A 48 1.84 0.91 4.33
N GLN A 49 3.13 0.96 4.69
CA GLN A 49 3.56 0.81 6.07
C GLN A 49 3.48 2.15 6.81
N MET A 50 2.46 2.31 7.66
CA MET A 50 2.18 3.58 8.33
C MET A 50 3.39 4.08 9.16
N ARG A 51 4.12 3.18 9.84
CA ARG A 51 5.25 3.58 10.70
C ARG A 51 6.34 4.39 9.98
N ARG A 52 6.48 4.26 8.65
CA ARG A 52 7.47 5.02 7.84
C ARG A 52 7.21 6.54 7.86
N PHE A 53 6.00 6.95 8.25
CA PHE A 53 5.57 8.35 8.29
C PHE A 53 5.57 8.95 9.69
N LEU A 54 6.04 8.19 10.69
CA LEU A 54 6.38 8.71 12.00
C LEU A 54 7.66 9.54 11.91
N ARG A 55 7.61 10.79 12.35
CA ARG A 55 8.78 11.67 12.42
C ARG A 55 8.88 12.28 13.81
N LEU A 56 10.11 12.55 14.24
CA LEU A 56 10.35 13.41 15.40
C LEU A 56 9.73 14.78 15.13
N ALA A 57 9.11 15.37 16.14
CA ALA A 57 8.54 16.70 16.02
C ALA A 57 9.65 17.71 15.74
N ALA A 58 9.41 18.58 14.75
CA ALA A 58 10.36 19.63 14.36
C ALA A 58 10.47 20.77 15.39
N ASP A 59 9.68 20.72 16.47
CA ASP A 59 9.65 21.71 17.55
C ASP A 59 10.66 21.41 18.68
N GLY A 60 11.56 20.44 18.47
CA GLY A 60 12.59 20.07 19.45
C GLY A 60 12.07 19.23 20.62
N SER A 61 10.79 18.87 20.62
CA SER A 61 10.23 17.91 21.58
C SER A 61 10.51 16.47 21.14
N ASP A 62 10.67 15.55 22.10
CA ASP A 62 10.73 14.10 21.86
C ASP A 62 9.37 13.51 21.42
N SER A 63 8.40 14.35 21.03
CA SER A 63 7.10 13.89 20.58
C SER A 63 7.19 13.31 19.17
N ILE A 64 6.65 12.11 19.00
CA ILE A 64 6.51 11.47 17.70
C ILE A 64 5.23 11.99 17.04
N ARG A 65 5.34 12.53 15.82
CA ARG A 65 4.20 13.03 15.04
C ARG A 65 4.06 12.33 13.71
N TRP A 66 2.82 12.25 13.26
CA TRP A 66 2.45 11.70 11.96
C TRP A 66 2.57 12.76 10.86
N SER A 67 3.31 12.44 9.80
CA SER A 67 3.22 13.22 8.57
C SER A 67 1.99 12.81 7.77
N LYS A 68 0.83 13.39 8.10
CA LYS A 68 -0.45 13.11 7.44
C LYS A 68 -0.39 13.31 5.91
N VAL A 69 0.32 14.35 5.47
CA VAL A 69 0.48 14.67 4.05
C VAL A 69 1.30 13.61 3.33
N ALA A 70 2.41 13.17 3.91
CA ALA A 70 3.25 12.15 3.30
C ALA A 70 2.53 10.79 3.26
N LEU A 71 1.80 10.44 4.33
CA LEU A 71 0.97 9.23 4.34
C LEU A 71 -0.13 9.28 3.29
N ALA A 72 -0.87 10.39 3.19
CA ALA A 72 -1.91 10.55 2.17
C ALA A 72 -1.32 10.52 0.75
N LYS A 73 -0.13 11.09 0.54
CA LYS A 73 0.55 11.03 -0.75
C LYS A 73 0.86 9.59 -1.15
N GLU A 74 1.36 8.77 -0.22
CA GLU A 74 1.67 7.36 -0.50
C GLU A 74 0.40 6.56 -0.82
N VAL A 75 -0.63 6.64 0.05
CA VAL A 75 -1.91 5.94 -0.11
C VAL A 75 -2.63 6.29 -1.41
N LEU A 76 -2.41 7.50 -1.94
CA LEU A 76 -3.06 7.97 -3.16
C LEU A 76 -2.16 7.87 -4.39
N ALA A 77 -0.91 7.40 -4.27
CA ALA A 77 0.07 7.43 -5.36
C ALA A 77 -0.36 6.58 -6.57
N GLU A 78 -0.98 5.43 -6.33
CA GLU A 78 -1.30 4.47 -7.39
C GLU A 78 -2.74 4.55 -7.89
N LEU A 79 -3.65 5.15 -7.11
CA LEU A 79 -5.05 5.32 -7.49
C LEU A 79 -5.25 5.99 -8.86
N PRO A 80 -4.47 7.01 -9.29
CA PRO A 80 -4.57 7.61 -10.62
C PRO A 80 -4.20 6.67 -11.77
N SER A 81 -3.46 5.59 -11.51
CA SER A 81 -3.19 4.55 -12.52
C SER A 81 -4.29 3.47 -12.51
N GLN A 82 -4.99 3.33 -11.39
CA GLN A 82 -6.02 2.31 -11.15
C GLN A 82 -7.46 2.82 -11.34
N VAL A 83 -7.69 4.08 -11.74
CA VAL A 83 -9.00 4.76 -11.87
C VAL A 83 -10.02 4.08 -12.81
N SER A 84 -9.62 3.07 -13.58
CA SER A 84 -10.59 2.19 -14.25
C SER A 84 -11.33 1.24 -13.28
N CYS A 85 -10.83 1.08 -12.05
CA CYS A 85 -11.42 0.29 -10.97
C CYS A 85 -12.22 1.20 -10.04
N LEU A 86 -13.55 1.15 -10.15
CA LEU A 86 -14.47 2.00 -9.38
C LEU A 86 -14.57 1.62 -7.89
N ASN A 87 -13.94 0.51 -7.46
CA ASN A 87 -14.02 0.01 -6.09
C ASN A 87 -12.65 -0.01 -5.42
N ILE A 88 -12.52 0.62 -4.25
CA ILE A 88 -11.32 0.57 -3.41
C ILE A 88 -11.66 -0.18 -2.12
N LEU A 89 -10.85 -1.16 -1.77
CA LEU A 89 -10.97 -1.92 -0.53
C LEU A 89 -9.72 -1.69 0.32
N VAL A 90 -9.92 -1.23 1.55
CA VAL A 90 -8.83 -0.93 2.49
C VAL A 90 -8.81 -1.96 3.60
N PHE A 91 -7.66 -2.60 3.81
CA PHE A 91 -7.40 -3.53 4.91
C PHE A 91 -6.37 -2.96 5.88
N TYR A 92 -6.49 -3.32 7.16
CA TYR A 92 -5.53 -2.99 8.20
C TYR A 92 -4.92 -4.28 8.76
N MET A 93 -3.60 -4.30 8.93
CA MET A 93 -2.83 -5.43 9.47
C MET A 93 -1.96 -5.02 10.64
#